data_AF-A0A3M1R3W0-F1
#
_entry.id   AF-A0A3M1R3W0-F1
#
_cell.length_a   1.000
_cell.length_b   1.000
_cell.length_c   1.000
_cell.angle_alpha   90.00
_cell.angle_beta   90.00
_cell.angle_gamma   90.00
#
_symmetry.space_group_name_H-M   'P 1'
#
loop_
_entity.id
_entity.type
_entity.pdbx_description
1 polymer ?
#
loop_
_entity_poly.entity_id
_entity_poly.type
_entity_poly.pdbx_seq_one_letter_code
_entity_poly.pdbx_strand_id
1 'polypeptide(L)'
;MPKHLTMLILTALMLFTLRPAYSGLSLPQEEGRYFATSGICAMCHTGLQDEAGTDVSIDSFWRSTLMANSARDPYWQATVRSEVLIHPQLQAIIEDKCATCHMPMARFTAYQQGQKGKILDQGFLDPKNALHALATDGVSCTVCHQIRPDNLGDATSFSGKFIIDAQAPAGERTLFGPYAIAPEQATLMQSASGFLPAQGLHIRKSALCATCHTLYTPTLDKDGNIVGAFPEQTPYLEWRQSVYAKSQTCQGCHMPHAQGGVQISLTGGQPRQPFSKHVFVGGNAYMLKILKAFGDELGITATGEQFEATLTRTLDQLQKRTATLSIANLSLSPSTLTVDVVVRSQVGHKFPTG
;
A
#
# COMPACT_ATOMS: atom_id res chain seq x y z
N MET A 1 -28.61 -2.59 -68.09
CA MET A 1 -27.19 -2.33 -67.73
C MET A 1 -27.10 -2.04 -66.24
N PRO A 2 -26.72 -3.01 -65.39
CA PRO A 2 -26.52 -2.74 -63.97
C PRO A 2 -25.12 -2.16 -63.75
N LYS A 3 -25.03 -1.08 -62.97
CA LYS A 3 -23.78 -0.47 -62.53
C LYS A 3 -23.26 -1.24 -61.31
N HIS A 4 -22.09 -1.85 -61.42
CA HIS A 4 -21.38 -2.41 -60.27
C HIS A 4 -20.72 -1.28 -59.48
N LEU A 5 -21.11 -1.13 -58.21
CA LEU A 5 -20.45 -0.25 -57.25
C LEU A 5 -19.46 -1.11 -56.45
N THR A 6 -18.17 -0.96 -56.75
CA THR A 6 -17.10 -1.63 -56.01
C THR A 6 -16.90 -0.90 -54.69
N MET A 7 -17.36 -1.49 -53.59
CA MET A 7 -17.13 -0.97 -52.24
C MET A 7 -15.77 -1.47 -51.75
N LEU A 8 -14.77 -0.58 -51.75
CA LEU A 8 -13.48 -0.83 -51.11
C LEU A 8 -13.69 -0.84 -49.60
N ILE A 9 -13.62 -2.02 -48.98
CA ILE A 9 -13.51 -2.13 -47.52
C ILE A 9 -12.05 -1.83 -47.17
N LEU A 10 -11.76 -0.58 -46.78
CA LEU A 10 -10.53 -0.29 -46.05
C LEU A 10 -10.67 -0.89 -44.64
N THR A 11 -10.06 -2.04 -44.42
CA THR A 11 -9.74 -2.51 -43.07
C THR A 11 -8.74 -1.53 -42.47
N ALA A 12 -9.22 -0.60 -41.65
CA ALA A 12 -8.38 0.16 -40.75
C ALA A 12 -7.77 -0.83 -39.76
N LEU A 13 -6.56 -1.31 -40.08
CA LEU A 13 -5.72 -2.03 -39.15
C LEU A 13 -5.36 -1.02 -38.04
N MET A 14 -6.14 -0.99 -36.96
CA MET A 14 -5.70 -0.37 -35.72
C MET A 14 -4.47 -1.17 -35.29
N LEU A 15 -3.28 -0.68 -35.66
CA LEU A 15 -2.07 -1.05 -34.96
C LEU A 15 -2.28 -0.58 -33.52
N PHE A 16 -2.74 -1.49 -32.66
CA PHE A 16 -2.39 -1.42 -31.24
C PHE A 16 -0.87 -1.53 -31.21
N THR A 17 -0.19 -0.39 -31.27
CA THR A 17 1.23 -0.32 -30.96
C THR A 17 1.36 -0.86 -29.54
N LEU A 18 1.90 -2.08 -29.42
CA LEU A 18 2.31 -2.63 -28.13
C LEU A 18 3.27 -1.60 -27.52
N ARG A 19 2.79 -0.85 -26.51
CA ARG A 19 3.67 0.01 -25.72
C ARG A 19 4.80 -0.89 -25.20
N PRO A 20 6.08 -0.51 -25.37
CA PRO A 20 7.18 -1.27 -24.82
C PRO A 20 6.99 -1.46 -23.31
N ALA A 21 7.50 -2.57 -22.77
CA ALA A 21 7.39 -2.85 -21.34
C ALA A 21 8.05 -1.73 -20.54
N TYR A 22 7.27 -1.08 -19.67
CA TYR A 22 7.75 0.00 -18.82
C TYR A 22 8.89 -0.49 -17.92
N SER A 23 10.04 0.19 -17.98
CA SER A 23 11.26 -0.21 -17.27
C SER A 23 11.28 0.19 -15.79
N GLY A 24 10.34 1.02 -15.34
CA GLY A 24 10.36 1.59 -13.99
C GLY A 24 11.36 2.72 -13.85
N LEU A 25 11.02 3.76 -13.08
CA LEU A 25 11.99 4.74 -12.59
C LEU A 25 12.83 4.15 -11.45
N SER A 26 13.99 4.76 -11.19
CA SER A 26 14.77 4.49 -9.98
C SER A 26 13.96 4.83 -8.73
N LEU A 27 14.17 4.07 -7.66
CA LEU A 27 13.63 4.43 -6.35
C LEU A 27 14.27 5.76 -5.89
N PRO A 28 13.48 6.71 -5.37
CA PRO A 28 14.04 7.98 -4.90
C PRO A 28 15.01 7.76 -3.74
N GLN A 29 16.06 8.58 -3.68
CA GLN A 29 17.08 8.59 -2.63
C GLN A 29 17.09 9.97 -1.97
N GLU A 30 16.05 10.26 -1.20
CA GLU A 30 15.90 11.51 -0.47
C GLU A 30 15.85 11.24 1.03
N GLU A 31 16.61 12.03 1.78
CA GLU A 31 16.62 12.03 3.23
C GLU A 31 16.02 13.34 3.74
N GLY A 32 14.88 13.24 4.40
CA GLY A 32 14.26 14.33 5.14
C GLY A 32 14.67 14.30 6.62
N ARG A 33 14.18 15.29 7.37
CA ARG A 33 14.45 15.38 8.81
C ARG A 33 14.01 14.13 9.57
N TYR A 34 12.88 13.52 9.21
CA TYR A 34 12.24 12.43 9.95
C TYR A 34 12.23 11.08 9.20
N PHE A 35 12.37 11.11 7.88
CA PHE A 35 12.15 9.96 7.02
C PHE A 35 13.19 9.93 5.91
N ALA A 36 13.41 8.72 5.39
CA ALA A 36 14.13 8.52 4.14
C ALA A 36 13.23 7.72 3.19
N THR A 37 13.37 7.99 1.89
CA THR A 37 12.67 7.23 0.85
C THR A 37 13.27 5.83 0.68
N SER A 38 12.52 4.95 0.02
CA SER A 38 12.83 3.53 -0.08
C SER A 38 14.14 3.23 -0.80
N GLY A 39 14.63 4.13 -1.66
CA GLY A 39 15.89 3.95 -2.36
C GLY A 39 17.09 3.83 -1.42
N ILE A 40 17.05 4.50 -0.25
CA ILE A 40 18.06 4.35 0.80
C ILE A 40 18.08 2.93 1.35
N CYS A 41 16.90 2.34 1.57
CA CYS A 41 16.76 0.98 2.09
C CYS A 41 17.10 -0.10 1.04
N ALA A 42 16.73 0.16 -0.23
CA ALA A 42 16.92 -0.77 -1.34
C ALA A 42 18.40 -1.06 -1.63
N MET A 43 19.33 -0.17 -1.23
CA MET A 43 20.78 -0.42 -1.37
C MET A 43 21.24 -1.71 -0.70
N CYS A 44 20.58 -2.15 0.37
CA CYS A 44 20.93 -3.36 1.10
C CYS A 44 19.82 -4.41 1.10
N HIS A 45 18.55 -4.01 0.98
CA HIS A 45 17.38 -4.90 1.08
C HIS A 45 16.84 -5.38 -0.28
N THR A 46 17.71 -5.45 -1.28
CA THR A 46 17.44 -5.97 -2.63
C THR A 46 18.28 -7.21 -2.93
N GLY A 47 18.02 -7.92 -4.04
CA GLY A 47 18.71 -9.15 -4.42
C GLY A 47 18.60 -10.30 -3.39
N LEU A 48 17.55 -10.29 -2.57
CA LEU A 48 17.36 -11.27 -1.51
C LEU A 48 16.71 -12.54 -2.06
N GLN A 49 17.21 -13.70 -1.63
CA GLN A 49 16.66 -15.00 -2.01
C GLN A 49 16.27 -15.80 -0.77
N ASP A 50 15.26 -16.64 -0.93
CA ASP A 50 14.89 -17.65 0.05
C ASP A 50 15.65 -18.97 -0.17
N GLU A 51 15.42 -19.98 0.67
CA GLU A 51 16.16 -21.27 0.58
C GLU A 51 15.88 -22.03 -0.73
N ALA A 52 14.81 -21.69 -1.45
CA ALA A 52 14.51 -22.24 -2.76
C ALA A 52 15.14 -21.44 -3.91
N GLY A 53 15.89 -20.37 -3.62
CA GLY A 53 16.46 -19.47 -4.62
C GLY A 53 15.43 -18.51 -5.22
N THR A 54 14.24 -18.38 -4.63
CA THR A 54 13.20 -17.47 -5.12
C THR A 54 13.50 -16.05 -4.65
N ASP A 55 13.36 -15.06 -5.54
CA ASP A 55 13.46 -13.65 -5.15
C ASP A 55 12.43 -13.30 -4.08
N VAL A 56 12.91 -12.69 -3.01
CA VAL A 56 12.13 -12.17 -1.89
C VAL A 56 12.60 -10.77 -1.48
N SER A 57 13.27 -10.07 -2.42
CA SER A 57 13.73 -8.69 -2.25
C SER A 57 12.61 -7.78 -1.78
N ILE A 58 12.87 -7.03 -0.70
CA ILE A 58 11.86 -6.21 -0.03
C ILE A 58 11.40 -5.10 -0.98
N ASP A 59 12.36 -4.43 -1.64
CA ASP A 59 12.08 -3.33 -2.56
C ASP A 59 11.25 -3.80 -3.78
N SER A 60 11.62 -4.94 -4.38
CA SER A 60 10.96 -5.53 -5.55
C SER A 60 9.50 -5.89 -5.25
N PHE A 61 9.25 -6.49 -4.09
CA PHE A 61 7.90 -6.84 -3.66
C PHE A 61 7.07 -5.61 -3.32
N TRP A 62 7.62 -4.65 -2.57
CA TRP A 62 6.89 -3.48 -2.11
C TRP A 62 6.56 -2.49 -3.24
N ARG A 63 7.50 -2.18 -4.14
CA ARG A 63 7.37 -1.05 -5.09
C ARG A 63 6.23 -1.18 -6.09
N SER A 64 5.77 -2.41 -6.34
CA SER A 64 4.64 -2.72 -7.24
C SER A 64 3.29 -2.82 -6.51
N THR A 65 3.23 -2.51 -5.22
CA THR A 65 2.00 -2.54 -4.41
C THR A 65 1.26 -1.21 -4.43
N LEU A 66 -0.01 -1.19 -4.00
CA LEU A 66 -0.72 0.06 -3.77
C LEU A 66 -0.17 0.86 -2.58
N MET A 67 0.61 0.26 -1.67
CA MET A 67 1.25 1.03 -0.60
C MET A 67 2.33 1.96 -1.17
N ALA A 68 3.21 1.43 -2.02
CA ALA A 68 4.25 2.21 -2.72
C ALA A 68 3.69 3.23 -3.71
N ASN A 69 2.48 3.00 -4.22
CA ASN A 69 1.83 3.83 -5.22
C ASN A 69 0.60 4.58 -4.67
N SER A 70 0.45 4.64 -3.35
CA SER A 70 -0.72 5.25 -2.69
C SER A 70 -0.91 6.72 -3.02
N ALA A 71 0.19 7.46 -3.22
CA ALA A 71 0.21 8.84 -3.67
C ALA A 71 0.07 8.98 -5.20
N ARG A 72 0.41 7.93 -5.97
CA ARG A 72 0.41 7.92 -7.44
C ARG A 72 -0.88 7.38 -8.05
N ASP A 73 -1.79 6.86 -7.22
CA ASP A 73 -3.09 6.35 -7.65
C ASP A 73 -3.94 7.51 -8.24
N PRO A 74 -4.21 7.51 -9.56
CA PRO A 74 -4.95 8.58 -10.21
C PRO A 74 -6.43 8.62 -9.80
N TYR A 75 -7.01 7.48 -9.40
CA TYR A 75 -8.38 7.46 -8.87
C TYR A 75 -8.42 8.17 -7.52
N TRP A 76 -7.46 7.88 -6.64
CA TRP A 76 -7.36 8.57 -5.36
C TRP A 76 -7.13 10.08 -5.53
N GLN A 77 -6.20 10.49 -6.39
CA GLN A 77 -5.96 11.92 -6.66
C GLN A 77 -7.21 12.62 -7.21
N ALA A 78 -7.94 11.98 -8.12
CA ALA A 78 -9.20 12.49 -8.66
C ALA A 78 -10.28 12.61 -7.58
N THR A 79 -10.38 11.64 -6.68
CA THR A 79 -11.30 11.69 -5.54
C THR A 79 -10.97 12.85 -4.61
N VAL A 80 -9.70 13.04 -4.22
CA VAL A 80 -9.28 14.19 -3.39
C VAL A 80 -9.66 15.50 -4.08
N ARG A 81 -9.38 15.64 -5.39
CA ARG A 81 -9.76 16.83 -6.16
C ARG A 81 -11.28 17.02 -6.19
N SER A 82 -12.05 15.96 -6.40
CA SER A 82 -13.52 16.00 -6.42
C SER A 82 -14.08 16.49 -5.09
N GLU A 83 -13.62 15.94 -3.97
CA GLU A 83 -14.04 16.36 -2.63
C GLU A 83 -13.73 17.84 -2.38
N VAL A 84 -12.54 18.30 -2.79
CA VAL A 84 -12.15 19.72 -2.68
C VAL A 84 -13.03 20.62 -3.56
N LEU A 85 -13.41 20.19 -4.77
CA LEU A 85 -14.29 20.96 -5.65
C LEU A 85 -15.73 21.05 -5.11
N ILE A 86 -16.21 19.98 -4.47
CA ILE A 86 -17.55 19.94 -3.85
C ILE A 86 -17.56 20.75 -2.54
N HIS A 87 -16.48 20.70 -1.77
CA HIS A 87 -16.35 21.37 -0.47
C HIS A 87 -15.08 22.26 -0.37
N PRO A 88 -14.99 23.38 -1.14
CA PRO A 88 -13.79 24.21 -1.18
C PRO A 88 -13.36 24.76 0.20
N GLN A 89 -14.33 25.07 1.06
CA GLN A 89 -14.10 25.56 2.41
C GLN A 89 -13.43 24.52 3.33
N LEU A 90 -13.49 23.23 2.97
CA LEU A 90 -12.88 22.13 3.72
C LEU A 90 -11.59 21.63 3.09
N GLN A 91 -11.06 22.30 2.06
CA GLN A 91 -9.87 21.84 1.32
C GLN A 91 -8.71 21.43 2.24
N ALA A 92 -8.35 22.29 3.20
CA ALA A 92 -7.25 22.00 4.12
C ALA A 92 -7.52 20.82 5.08
N ILE A 93 -8.79 20.49 5.34
CA ILE A 93 -9.17 19.34 6.18
C ILE A 93 -9.15 18.06 5.35
N ILE A 94 -9.70 18.10 4.14
CA ILE A 94 -9.73 16.97 3.20
C ILE A 94 -8.29 16.57 2.86
N GLU A 95 -7.46 17.51 2.41
CA GLU A 95 -6.11 17.21 1.99
C GLU A 95 -5.23 16.68 3.14
N ASP A 96 -5.32 17.27 4.34
CA ASP A 96 -4.59 16.76 5.51
C ASP A 96 -5.02 15.34 5.88
N LYS A 97 -6.32 15.09 5.84
CA LYS A 97 -6.90 13.79 6.19
C LYS A 97 -6.47 12.70 5.22
N CYS A 98 -6.57 12.95 3.92
CA CYS A 98 -6.17 11.99 2.88
C CYS A 98 -4.65 11.75 2.90
N ALA A 99 -3.86 12.80 3.09
CA ALA A 99 -2.40 12.72 3.12
C ALA A 99 -1.88 11.92 4.32
N THR A 100 -2.67 11.81 5.40
CA THR A 100 -2.27 11.05 6.59
C THR A 100 -1.96 9.59 6.27
N CYS A 101 -2.75 8.95 5.39
CA CYS A 101 -2.56 7.54 5.03
C CYS A 101 -1.89 7.33 3.67
N HIS A 102 -2.03 8.26 2.72
CA HIS A 102 -1.51 8.11 1.35
C HIS A 102 -0.17 8.82 1.11
N MET A 103 0.18 9.82 1.94
CA MET A 103 1.46 10.54 1.88
C MET A 103 2.05 10.72 3.31
N PRO A 104 2.12 9.65 4.12
CA PRO A 104 2.38 9.75 5.55
C PRO A 104 3.69 10.46 5.90
N MET A 105 4.77 10.24 5.15
CA MET A 105 6.08 10.88 5.41
C MET A 105 6.02 12.39 5.25
N ALA A 106 5.47 12.86 4.12
CA ALA A 106 5.33 14.29 3.83
C ALA A 106 4.34 14.96 4.79
N ARG A 107 3.17 14.33 5.03
CA ARG A 107 2.17 14.87 5.96
C ARG A 107 2.71 14.96 7.38
N PHE A 108 3.38 13.93 7.88
CA PHE A 108 3.98 13.98 9.22
C PHE A 108 5.05 15.08 9.31
N THR A 109 5.88 15.22 8.28
CA THR A 109 6.89 16.29 8.24
C THR A 109 6.26 17.68 8.29
N ALA A 110 5.20 17.93 7.52
CA ALA A 110 4.44 19.18 7.57
C ALA A 110 3.79 19.41 8.95
N TYR A 111 3.18 18.36 9.54
CA TYR A 111 2.57 18.42 10.86
C TYR A 111 3.58 18.83 11.94
N GLN A 112 4.79 18.28 11.91
CA GLN A 112 5.86 18.66 12.84
C GLN A 112 6.35 20.11 12.68
N GLN A 113 6.04 20.74 11.55
CA GLN A 113 6.33 22.15 11.27
C GLN A 113 5.12 23.06 11.55
N GLY A 114 4.06 22.54 12.18
CA GLY A 114 2.83 23.28 12.45
C GLY A 114 1.93 23.49 11.23
N GLN A 115 2.16 22.74 10.15
CA GLN A 115 1.41 22.84 8.90
C GLN A 115 0.46 21.64 8.74
N LYS A 116 -0.55 21.80 7.89
CA LYS A 116 -1.43 20.72 7.44
C LYS A 116 -0.87 20.09 6.18
N GLY A 117 -1.23 18.83 5.92
CA GLY A 117 -1.00 18.22 4.62
C GLY A 117 -1.68 19.01 3.51
N LYS A 118 -0.94 19.31 2.45
CA LYS A 118 -1.43 19.93 1.22
C LYS A 118 -1.03 19.03 0.07
N ILE A 119 -1.99 18.41 -0.60
CA ILE A 119 -1.83 17.45 -1.69
C ILE A 119 -1.81 18.17 -3.03
N LEU A 120 -2.80 19.03 -3.28
CA LEU A 120 -3.15 19.53 -4.62
C LEU A 120 -2.38 20.80 -4.98
N ASP A 121 -2.37 21.10 -6.28
CA ASP A 121 -1.76 22.30 -6.87
C ASP A 121 -0.28 22.40 -6.48
N GLN A 122 0.14 23.44 -5.75
CA GLN A 122 1.51 23.61 -5.22
C GLN A 122 1.80 22.70 -3.99
N GLY A 123 0.94 21.72 -3.74
CA GLY A 123 1.07 20.75 -2.65
C GLY A 123 2.08 19.66 -2.95
N PHE A 124 1.97 18.55 -2.23
CA PHE A 124 2.88 17.41 -2.30
C PHE A 124 2.93 16.73 -3.67
N LEU A 125 1.90 16.87 -4.50
CA LEU A 125 1.92 16.37 -5.88
C LEU A 125 2.73 17.25 -6.84
N ASP A 126 3.06 18.50 -6.49
CA ASP A 126 3.94 19.34 -7.30
C ASP A 126 5.38 18.84 -7.21
N PRO A 127 6.03 18.47 -8.33
CA PRO A 127 7.45 18.09 -8.34
C PRO A 127 8.41 19.17 -7.78
N LYS A 128 7.96 20.42 -7.69
CA LYS A 128 8.74 21.52 -7.09
C LYS A 128 8.59 21.61 -5.57
N ASN A 129 7.66 20.87 -4.98
CA ASN A 129 7.49 20.84 -3.54
C ASN A 129 8.67 20.09 -2.89
N ALA A 130 9.28 20.67 -1.86
CA ALA A 130 10.42 20.08 -1.17
C ALA A 130 10.12 18.74 -0.48
N LEU A 131 8.85 18.36 -0.30
CA LEU A 131 8.43 17.08 0.26
C LEU A 131 7.89 16.11 -0.81
N HIS A 132 8.05 16.43 -2.10
CA HIS A 132 7.48 15.65 -3.20
C HIS A 132 7.97 14.20 -3.22
N ALA A 133 9.29 13.97 -3.04
CA ALA A 133 9.80 12.59 -3.06
C ALA A 133 9.28 11.79 -1.86
N LEU A 134 9.30 12.38 -0.66
CA LEU A 134 8.72 11.75 0.53
C LEU A 134 7.21 11.50 0.40
N ALA A 135 6.48 12.35 -0.31
CA ALA A 135 5.05 12.15 -0.56
C ALA A 135 4.80 11.02 -1.57
N THR A 136 5.48 11.07 -2.71
CA THR A 136 5.26 10.15 -3.82
C THR A 136 5.84 8.77 -3.58
N ASP A 137 6.78 8.61 -2.67
CA ASP A 137 7.24 7.30 -2.19
C ASP A 137 6.18 6.56 -1.33
N GLY A 138 5.04 7.22 -1.07
CA GLY A 138 3.83 6.60 -0.53
C GLY A 138 3.98 6.09 0.90
N VAL A 139 3.35 4.93 1.17
CA VAL A 139 3.50 4.21 2.44
C VAL A 139 4.79 3.41 2.38
N SER A 140 5.90 4.08 2.68
CA SER A 140 7.27 3.57 2.52
C SER A 140 7.87 2.97 3.80
N CYS A 141 9.08 2.43 3.67
CA CYS A 141 9.83 1.68 4.67
C CYS A 141 9.90 2.43 6.01
N THR A 142 10.34 3.68 5.98
CA THR A 142 10.61 4.46 7.19
C THR A 142 9.34 4.94 7.89
N VAL A 143 8.14 4.80 7.31
CA VAL A 143 6.89 5.03 8.04
C VAL A 143 6.59 3.82 8.89
N CYS A 144 6.33 2.67 8.24
CA CYS A 144 5.91 1.45 8.92
C CYS A 144 6.91 1.00 9.98
N HIS A 145 8.21 1.10 9.67
CA HIS A 145 9.27 0.68 10.58
C HIS A 145 9.58 1.70 11.69
N GLN A 146 9.08 2.94 11.65
CA GLN A 146 9.23 3.87 12.79
C GLN A 146 8.06 3.84 13.77
N ILE A 147 6.90 3.28 13.39
CA ILE A 147 5.71 3.27 14.24
C ILE A 147 6.03 2.55 15.56
N ARG A 148 5.81 3.24 16.67
CA ARG A 148 6.01 2.74 18.03
C ARG A 148 4.86 1.80 18.46
N PRO A 149 5.11 0.88 19.41
CA PRO A 149 4.07 -0.05 19.90
C PRO A 149 2.98 0.64 20.73
N ASP A 150 3.25 1.85 21.21
CA ASP A 150 2.34 2.66 22.02
C ASP A 150 0.97 2.77 21.33
N ASN A 151 -0.10 2.52 22.08
CA ASN A 151 -1.52 2.65 21.71
C ASN A 151 -2.04 1.89 20.46
N LEU A 152 -1.22 1.02 19.84
CA LEU A 152 -1.62 0.29 18.64
C LEU A 152 -2.82 -0.62 18.88
N GLY A 153 -3.83 -0.51 18.00
CA GLY A 153 -5.07 -1.29 18.07
C GLY A 153 -6.18 -0.62 18.89
N ASP A 154 -5.87 0.51 19.53
CA ASP A 154 -6.84 1.35 20.23
C ASP A 154 -7.30 2.52 19.36
N ALA A 155 -8.46 3.09 19.71
CA ALA A 155 -9.08 4.20 18.98
C ALA A 155 -8.19 5.45 18.83
N THR A 156 -7.22 5.63 19.72
CA THR A 156 -6.27 6.73 19.68
C THR A 156 -5.20 6.58 18.58
N SER A 157 -4.99 5.36 18.07
CA SER A 157 -4.03 5.04 17.00
C SER A 157 -4.64 5.03 15.60
N PHE A 158 -5.96 4.86 15.52
CA PHE A 158 -6.70 4.77 14.27
C PHE A 158 -6.63 6.06 13.47
N SER A 159 -7.01 6.00 12.19
CA SER A 159 -7.06 7.16 11.30
C SER A 159 -5.70 7.84 11.11
N GLY A 160 -4.64 7.04 11.08
CA GLY A 160 -3.26 7.44 10.85
C GLY A 160 -2.62 8.18 12.03
N LYS A 161 -3.16 8.01 13.25
CA LYS A 161 -2.63 8.58 14.49
C LYS A 161 -1.54 7.70 15.12
N PHE A 162 -0.73 7.05 14.28
CA PHE A 162 0.44 6.30 14.74
C PHE A 162 1.44 7.24 15.43
N ILE A 163 2.26 6.68 16.31
CA ILE A 163 3.28 7.44 17.05
C ILE A 163 4.66 7.14 16.44
N ILE A 164 5.38 8.21 16.09
CA ILE A 164 6.78 8.19 15.63
C ILE A 164 7.57 9.18 16.50
N ASP A 165 8.83 8.85 16.78
CA ASP A 165 9.71 9.72 17.55
C ASP A 165 10.18 10.92 16.71
N ALA A 166 9.61 12.08 16.99
CA ALA A 166 9.99 13.35 16.34
C ALA A 166 11.11 14.11 17.09
N GLN A 167 11.52 13.65 18.27
CA GLN A 167 12.47 14.34 19.14
C GLN A 167 13.89 13.81 18.97
N ALA A 168 14.04 12.52 18.70
CA ALA A 168 15.34 11.93 18.41
C ALA A 168 16.07 12.71 17.28
N PRO A 169 17.38 12.98 17.45
CA PRO A 169 18.20 13.58 16.39
C PRO A 169 18.20 12.75 15.10
N ALA A 170 18.58 13.40 13.99
CA ALA A 170 18.93 12.66 12.77
C ALA A 170 20.08 11.69 13.07
N GLY A 171 20.03 10.47 12.53
CA GLY A 171 20.99 9.41 12.86
C GLY A 171 20.57 8.51 14.02
N GLU A 172 19.70 8.96 14.91
CA GLU A 172 19.38 8.25 16.17
C GLU A 172 17.95 7.68 16.21
N ARG A 173 17.13 7.97 15.19
CA ARG A 173 15.75 7.46 15.13
C ARG A 173 15.72 5.95 14.94
N THR A 174 14.83 5.31 15.69
CA THR A 174 14.73 3.85 15.70
C THR A 174 13.89 3.32 14.54
N LEU A 175 14.39 2.29 13.84
CA LEU A 175 13.60 1.44 12.95
C LEU A 175 13.40 0.06 13.56
N PHE A 176 12.15 -0.39 13.64
CA PHE A 176 11.75 -1.65 14.26
C PHE A 176 11.70 -2.79 13.25
N GLY A 177 12.49 -3.83 13.49
CA GLY A 177 12.39 -5.12 12.81
C GLY A 177 12.02 -6.26 13.77
N PRO A 178 11.59 -7.44 13.30
CA PRO A 178 11.19 -8.53 14.20
C PRO A 178 12.37 -9.30 14.82
N TYR A 179 13.60 -9.04 14.41
CA TYR A 179 14.78 -9.81 14.81
C TYR A 179 15.70 -9.01 15.73
N ALA A 180 16.42 -9.72 16.60
CA ALA A 180 17.57 -9.17 17.31
C ALA A 180 18.73 -8.94 16.32
N ILE A 181 19.51 -7.88 16.54
CA ILE A 181 20.49 -7.36 15.58
C ILE A 181 21.84 -7.31 16.27
N ALA A 182 22.88 -7.82 15.61
CA ALA A 182 24.23 -7.75 16.16
C ALA A 182 24.75 -6.29 16.12
N PRO A 183 25.56 -5.83 17.10
CA PRO A 183 26.02 -4.44 17.17
C PRO A 183 26.69 -3.93 15.88
N GLU A 184 27.52 -4.76 15.25
CA GLU A 184 28.20 -4.47 13.99
C GLU A 184 27.22 -4.27 12.81
N GLN A 185 26.16 -5.08 12.73
CA GLN A 185 25.11 -4.93 11.72
C GLN A 185 24.26 -3.68 11.98
N ALA A 186 23.97 -3.40 13.26
CA ALA A 186 23.25 -2.19 13.65
C ALA A 186 24.04 -0.93 13.28
N THR A 187 25.36 -0.92 13.55
CA THR A 187 26.26 0.18 13.18
C THR A 187 26.31 0.40 11.67
N LEU A 188 26.40 -0.67 10.88
CA LEU A 188 26.41 -0.58 9.43
C LEU A 188 25.10 0.00 8.88
N MET A 189 23.96 -0.51 9.35
CA MET A 189 22.64 -0.01 8.94
C MET A 189 22.44 1.46 9.34
N GLN A 190 22.85 1.83 10.55
CA GLN A 190 22.75 3.22 11.02
C GLN A 190 23.62 4.16 10.19
N SER A 191 24.85 3.75 9.85
CA SER A 191 25.76 4.56 9.04
C SER A 191 25.26 4.72 7.60
N ALA A 192 24.61 3.70 7.03
CA ALA A 192 24.13 3.72 5.65
C ALA A 192 22.75 4.37 5.48
N SER A 193 21.89 4.32 6.50
CA SER A 193 20.49 4.78 6.41
C SER A 193 20.15 5.99 7.27
N GLY A 194 20.99 6.32 8.26
CA GLY A 194 20.67 7.36 9.25
C GLY A 194 19.66 6.92 10.32
N PHE A 195 19.39 5.62 10.46
CA PHE A 195 18.47 5.08 11.46
C PHE A 195 19.06 3.95 12.29
N LEU A 196 18.80 3.96 13.58
CA LEU A 196 19.20 2.91 14.52
C LEU A 196 18.22 1.73 14.44
N PRO A 197 18.62 0.54 14.01
CA PRO A 197 17.68 -0.57 13.97
C PRO A 197 17.53 -1.23 15.35
N ALA A 198 16.32 -1.62 15.70
CA ALA A 198 16.00 -2.30 16.95
C ALA A 198 14.97 -3.40 16.75
N GLN A 199 14.95 -4.38 17.67
CA GLN A 199 13.89 -5.37 17.68
C GLN A 199 12.58 -4.77 18.19
N GLY A 200 11.52 -4.86 17.40
CA GLY A 200 10.16 -4.48 17.78
C GLY A 200 9.16 -5.54 17.33
N LEU A 201 8.64 -6.33 18.28
CA LEU A 201 7.72 -7.44 17.97
C LEU A 201 6.31 -6.97 17.57
N HIS A 202 5.95 -5.71 17.85
CA HIS A 202 4.68 -5.13 17.42
C HIS A 202 4.54 -5.04 15.90
N ILE A 203 5.65 -5.02 15.15
CA ILE A 203 5.64 -5.03 13.69
C ILE A 203 4.93 -6.27 13.10
N ARG A 204 4.82 -7.34 13.90
CA ARG A 204 4.16 -8.61 13.53
C ARG A 204 2.67 -8.67 13.90
N LYS A 205 2.13 -7.62 14.54
CA LYS A 205 0.74 -7.58 15.02
C LYS A 205 -0.16 -6.83 14.03
N SER A 206 -1.39 -7.33 13.84
CA SER A 206 -2.43 -6.64 13.05
C SER A 206 -2.69 -5.20 13.49
N ALA A 207 -2.42 -4.89 14.77
CA ALA A 207 -2.57 -3.57 15.36
C ALA A 207 -1.71 -2.49 14.69
N LEU A 208 -0.58 -2.85 14.05
CA LEU A 208 0.18 -1.92 13.23
C LEU A 208 -0.65 -1.44 12.02
N CYS A 209 -1.27 -2.38 11.31
CA CYS A 209 -2.10 -2.12 10.14
C CYS A 209 -3.36 -1.32 10.49
N ALA A 210 -3.87 -1.47 11.73
CA ALA A 210 -5.04 -0.79 12.24
C ALA A 210 -4.93 0.74 12.20
N THR A 211 -3.69 1.27 12.24
CA THR A 211 -3.44 2.71 12.21
C THR A 211 -4.03 3.34 10.94
N CYS A 212 -3.79 2.75 9.77
CA CYS A 212 -4.37 3.21 8.50
C CYS A 212 -5.67 2.48 8.13
N HIS A 213 -5.80 1.18 8.43
CA HIS A 213 -6.98 0.37 8.10
C HIS A 213 -8.08 0.40 9.17
N THR A 214 -8.26 1.58 9.78
CA THR A 214 -9.42 1.97 10.59
C THR A 214 -9.62 3.48 10.44
N LEU A 215 -10.32 3.87 9.39
CA LEU A 215 -10.50 5.23 8.95
C LEU A 215 -11.85 5.77 9.41
N TYR A 216 -11.80 6.87 10.15
CA TYR A 216 -12.94 7.71 10.47
C TYR A 216 -12.74 9.06 9.80
N THR A 217 -13.70 9.50 9.00
CA THR A 217 -13.70 10.82 8.35
C THR A 217 -14.73 11.74 8.97
N PRO A 218 -14.51 13.08 8.93
CA PRO A 218 -15.50 14.03 9.43
C PRO A 218 -16.84 13.88 8.71
N THR A 219 -17.94 13.90 9.45
CA THR A 219 -19.30 13.96 8.89
C THR A 219 -19.77 15.40 8.85
N LEU A 220 -20.35 15.81 7.73
CA LEU A 220 -20.86 17.16 7.52
C LEU A 220 -22.38 17.20 7.68
N ASP A 221 -22.90 18.30 8.23
CA ASP A 221 -24.32 18.62 8.12
C ASP A 221 -24.64 19.28 6.76
N LYS A 222 -25.91 19.62 6.54
CA LYS A 222 -26.38 20.29 5.31
C LYS A 222 -25.74 21.67 5.07
N ASP A 223 -25.19 22.28 6.11
CA ASP A 223 -24.57 23.61 6.09
C ASP A 223 -23.05 23.52 5.95
N GLY A 224 -22.50 22.30 5.88
CA GLY A 224 -21.08 22.03 5.70
C GLY A 224 -20.26 22.05 6.99
N ASN A 225 -20.90 22.06 8.16
CA ASN A 225 -20.21 22.01 9.45
C ASN A 225 -19.89 20.57 9.85
N ILE A 226 -18.74 20.37 10.51
CA ILE A 226 -18.38 19.06 11.06
C ILE A 226 -19.24 18.78 12.30
N VAL A 227 -20.07 17.73 12.23
CA VAL A 227 -21.00 17.34 13.31
C VAL A 227 -20.70 15.97 13.90
N GLY A 228 -19.71 15.25 13.36
CA GLY A 228 -19.35 13.94 13.86
C GLY A 228 -18.24 13.28 13.03
N ALA A 229 -18.14 11.96 13.17
CA ALA A 229 -17.21 11.14 12.40
C ALA A 229 -17.91 9.90 11.85
N PHE A 230 -17.62 9.56 10.60
CA PHE A 230 -18.15 8.39 9.89
C PHE A 230 -17.06 7.32 9.77
N PRO A 231 -17.33 6.04 10.13
CA PRO A 231 -16.41 4.93 9.92
C PRO A 231 -16.36 4.56 8.42
N GLU A 232 -15.56 5.28 7.65
CA GLU A 232 -15.42 5.06 6.20
C GLU A 232 -14.86 3.68 5.87
N GLN A 233 -13.81 3.26 6.58
CA GLN A 233 -13.19 1.95 6.39
C GLN A 233 -12.83 1.35 7.75
N THR A 234 -13.36 0.16 8.05
CA THR A 234 -13.06 -0.55 9.31
C THR A 234 -12.51 -1.99 9.17
N PRO A 235 -11.63 -2.32 8.19
CA PRO A 235 -11.14 -3.69 8.02
C PRO A 235 -10.55 -4.33 9.28
N TYR A 236 -9.79 -3.57 10.08
CA TYR A 236 -9.20 -4.12 11.31
C TYR A 236 -10.26 -4.45 12.37
N LEU A 237 -11.28 -3.61 12.53
CA LEU A 237 -12.36 -3.88 13.49
C LEU A 237 -13.23 -5.05 13.04
N GLU A 238 -13.47 -5.18 11.73
CA GLU A 238 -14.14 -6.34 11.15
C GLU A 238 -13.32 -7.62 11.39
N TRP A 239 -12.01 -7.57 11.13
CA TRP A 239 -11.08 -8.65 11.43
C TRP A 239 -11.10 -9.05 12.90
N ARG A 240 -11.05 -8.07 13.80
CA ARG A 240 -11.05 -8.27 15.24
C ARG A 240 -12.32 -8.97 15.74
N GLN A 241 -13.44 -8.80 15.04
CA GLN A 241 -14.72 -9.47 15.36
C GLN A 241 -14.90 -10.82 14.65
N SER A 242 -13.96 -11.24 13.82
CA SER A 242 -14.03 -12.51 13.11
C SER A 242 -13.40 -13.67 13.90
N VAL A 243 -13.67 -14.89 13.43
CA VAL A 243 -13.00 -16.10 13.93
C VAL A 243 -11.48 -16.09 13.69
N TYR A 244 -11.00 -15.31 12.71
CA TYR A 244 -9.58 -15.24 12.33
C TYR A 244 -8.76 -14.41 13.31
N ALA A 245 -9.37 -13.53 14.12
CA ALA A 245 -8.67 -12.69 15.09
C ALA A 245 -7.77 -13.48 16.05
N LYS A 246 -8.12 -14.76 16.31
CA LYS A 246 -7.41 -15.66 17.23
C LYS A 246 -6.31 -16.49 16.57
N SER A 247 -6.30 -16.62 15.25
CA SER A 247 -5.46 -17.60 14.54
C SER A 247 -4.63 -17.01 13.41
N GLN A 248 -5.01 -15.85 12.85
CA GLN A 248 -4.36 -15.22 11.71
C GLN A 248 -4.23 -13.71 11.93
N THR A 249 -3.02 -13.19 11.75
CA THR A 249 -2.78 -11.73 11.70
C THR A 249 -2.96 -11.21 10.28
N CYS A 250 -3.13 -9.90 10.12
CA CYS A 250 -3.12 -9.25 8.80
C CYS A 250 -1.86 -9.64 8.01
N GLN A 251 -0.69 -9.62 8.67
CA GLN A 251 0.59 -10.04 8.09
C GLN A 251 0.58 -11.52 7.68
N GLY A 252 -0.09 -12.40 8.42
CA GLY A 252 -0.17 -13.82 8.09
C GLY A 252 -0.76 -14.08 6.69
N CYS A 253 -1.76 -13.30 6.28
CA CYS A 253 -2.38 -13.41 4.96
C CYS A 253 -1.70 -12.52 3.91
N HIS A 254 -1.40 -11.26 4.25
CA HIS A 254 -0.94 -10.24 3.28
C HIS A 254 0.60 -10.11 3.19
N MET A 255 1.35 -10.73 4.10
CA MET A 255 2.81 -10.82 4.07
C MET A 255 3.26 -12.28 4.27
N PRO A 256 2.86 -13.21 3.37
CA PRO A 256 3.13 -14.62 3.56
C PRO A 256 4.63 -14.87 3.66
N HIS A 257 5.01 -15.85 4.48
CA HIS A 257 6.41 -16.14 4.72
C HIS A 257 7.13 -16.62 3.45
N ALA A 258 8.42 -16.30 3.35
CA ALA A 258 9.34 -16.94 2.42
C ALA A 258 9.64 -18.39 2.85
N GLN A 259 10.19 -19.19 1.94
CA GLN A 259 10.62 -20.54 2.26
C GLN A 259 11.96 -20.50 3.01
N GLY A 260 11.96 -20.94 4.27
CA GLY A 260 13.18 -21.02 5.06
C GLY A 260 13.73 -19.68 5.53
N GLY A 261 15.04 -19.64 5.82
CA GLY A 261 15.76 -18.44 6.23
C GLY A 261 16.15 -17.54 5.05
N VAL A 262 16.10 -16.22 5.26
CA VAL A 262 16.51 -15.21 4.27
C VAL A 262 17.65 -14.38 4.84
N GLN A 263 18.76 -14.25 4.10
CA GLN A 263 19.77 -13.24 4.42
C GLN A 263 19.18 -11.87 4.05
N ILE A 264 18.82 -11.07 5.06
CA ILE A 264 18.03 -9.85 4.86
C ILE A 264 18.84 -8.63 4.41
N SER A 265 20.13 -8.77 4.13
CA SER A 265 21.00 -7.69 3.63
C SER A 265 22.03 -8.23 2.65
N LEU A 266 22.29 -7.51 1.57
CA LEU A 266 23.40 -7.79 0.65
C LEU A 266 24.78 -7.67 1.33
N THR A 267 24.86 -6.98 2.46
CA THR A 267 26.09 -6.82 3.24
C THR A 267 26.39 -8.02 4.15
N GLY A 268 25.63 -9.12 4.03
CA GLY A 268 25.83 -10.33 4.84
C GLY A 268 24.93 -10.41 6.07
N GLY A 269 25.14 -11.47 6.85
CA GLY A 269 24.44 -11.72 8.10
C GLY A 269 23.80 -13.10 8.17
N GLN A 270 23.46 -13.53 9.39
CA GLN A 270 22.76 -14.80 9.58
C GLN A 270 21.37 -14.74 8.93
N PRO A 271 20.97 -15.75 8.14
CA PRO A 271 19.62 -15.87 7.62
C PRO A 271 18.58 -15.77 8.73
N ARG A 272 17.47 -15.07 8.46
CA ARG A 272 16.40 -14.83 9.43
C ARG A 272 15.14 -15.58 9.03
N GLN A 273 14.51 -16.21 10.01
CA GLN A 273 13.27 -16.95 9.83
C GLN A 273 12.33 -16.72 11.04
N PRO A 274 11.00 -16.65 10.83
CA PRO A 274 10.33 -16.56 9.53
C PRO A 274 10.51 -15.18 8.90
N PHE A 275 10.77 -15.10 7.59
CA PHE A 275 10.84 -13.85 6.82
C PHE A 275 9.50 -13.56 6.14
N SER A 276 8.95 -12.36 6.34
CA SER A 276 7.65 -11.96 5.78
C SER A 276 7.85 -11.19 4.47
N LYS A 277 7.28 -11.69 3.37
CA LYS A 277 7.39 -11.04 2.06
C LYS A 277 6.50 -9.79 2.00
N HIS A 278 6.98 -8.72 1.40
CA HIS A 278 6.28 -7.43 1.32
C HIS A 278 5.22 -7.42 0.19
N VAL A 279 4.35 -8.43 0.16
CA VAL A 279 3.41 -8.69 -0.94
C VAL A 279 2.24 -7.70 -0.94
N PHE A 280 1.60 -7.47 0.21
CA PHE A 280 0.52 -6.50 0.43
C PHE A 280 -0.61 -6.48 -0.61
N VAL A 281 -0.95 -7.62 -1.21
CA VAL A 281 -2.00 -7.68 -2.23
C VAL A 281 -3.40 -7.59 -1.61
N GLY A 282 -4.26 -6.79 -2.25
CA GLY A 282 -5.67 -6.62 -1.91
C GLY A 282 -6.58 -7.08 -3.04
N GLY A 283 -7.69 -6.37 -3.28
CA GLY A 283 -8.63 -6.69 -4.37
C GLY A 283 -8.49 -5.86 -5.64
N ASN A 284 -7.71 -4.77 -5.62
CA ASN A 284 -7.72 -3.77 -6.69
C ASN A 284 -6.73 -4.10 -7.83
N ALA A 285 -6.93 -5.26 -8.47
CA ALA A 285 -6.17 -5.68 -9.65
C ALA A 285 -6.32 -4.70 -10.82
N TYR A 286 -7.44 -3.97 -10.87
CA TYR A 286 -7.69 -2.96 -11.90
C TYR A 286 -6.72 -1.78 -11.78
N MET A 287 -6.54 -1.22 -10.58
CA MET A 287 -5.59 -0.12 -10.39
C MET A 287 -4.15 -0.55 -10.66
N LEU A 288 -3.76 -1.77 -10.31
CA LEU A 288 -2.44 -2.30 -10.67
C LEU A 288 -2.21 -2.32 -12.20
N LYS A 289 -3.25 -2.60 -12.99
CA LYS A 289 -3.17 -2.52 -14.46
C LYS A 289 -3.04 -1.09 -14.96
N ILE A 290 -3.74 -0.13 -14.34
CA ILE A 290 -3.60 1.30 -14.67
C ILE A 290 -2.18 1.77 -14.38
N LEU A 291 -1.68 1.53 -13.16
CA LEU A 291 -0.32 1.92 -12.76
C LEU A 291 0.74 1.33 -13.69
N LYS A 292 0.58 0.06 -14.11
CA LYS A 292 1.45 -0.58 -15.09
C LYS A 292 1.36 0.06 -16.48
N ALA A 293 0.15 0.35 -16.97
CA ALA A 293 -0.08 0.84 -18.33
C ALA A 293 0.36 2.30 -18.55
N PHE A 294 0.30 3.09 -17.48
CA PHE A 294 0.62 4.53 -17.46
C PHE A 294 1.83 4.83 -16.57
N GLY A 295 2.79 3.91 -16.52
CA GLY A 295 3.93 3.99 -15.62
C GLY A 295 4.78 5.25 -15.81
N ASP A 296 5.04 5.62 -17.06
CA ASP A 296 5.77 6.83 -17.44
C ASP A 296 5.03 8.08 -16.95
N GLU A 297 3.74 8.18 -17.25
CA GLU A 297 2.91 9.35 -16.94
C GLU A 297 2.70 9.53 -15.42
N LEU A 298 2.70 8.45 -14.66
CA LEU A 298 2.47 8.44 -13.22
C LEU A 298 3.76 8.42 -12.39
N GLY A 299 4.94 8.42 -13.04
CA GLY A 299 6.24 8.43 -12.36
C GLY A 299 6.48 7.19 -11.51
N ILE A 300 6.11 6.02 -12.02
CA ILE A 300 6.10 4.76 -11.28
C ILE A 300 7.50 4.17 -11.15
N THR A 301 7.86 3.65 -9.97
CA THR A 301 9.18 3.04 -9.82
C THR A 301 9.17 1.57 -10.23
N ALA A 302 8.10 0.82 -10.02
CA ALA A 302 8.05 -0.60 -10.37
C ALA A 302 8.16 -0.86 -11.89
N THR A 303 8.87 -1.93 -12.25
CA THR A 303 8.93 -2.41 -13.63
C THR A 303 7.62 -3.09 -14.03
N GLY A 304 7.38 -3.22 -15.34
CA GLY A 304 6.24 -3.99 -15.86
C GLY A 304 6.22 -5.45 -15.36
N GLU A 305 7.38 -6.09 -15.22
CA GLU A 305 7.51 -7.45 -14.69
C GLU A 305 7.11 -7.54 -13.21
N GLN A 306 7.54 -6.58 -12.40
CA GLN A 306 7.16 -6.51 -10.98
C GLN A 306 5.64 -6.34 -10.81
N PHE A 307 5.00 -5.52 -11.64
CA PHE A 307 3.54 -5.43 -11.65
C PHE A 307 2.87 -6.72 -12.09
N GLU A 308 3.37 -7.43 -13.11
CA GLU A 308 2.80 -8.72 -13.52
C GLU A 308 2.91 -9.77 -12.41
N ALA A 309 4.02 -9.79 -11.68
CA ALA A 309 4.17 -10.64 -10.50
C ALA A 309 3.14 -10.27 -9.41
N THR A 310 2.95 -8.99 -9.12
CA THR A 310 1.94 -8.53 -8.14
C THR A 310 0.50 -8.77 -8.60
N LEU A 311 0.20 -8.61 -9.89
CA LEU A 311 -1.09 -8.95 -10.49
C LEU A 311 -1.38 -10.45 -10.36
N THR A 312 -0.38 -11.30 -10.64
CA THR A 312 -0.50 -12.75 -10.47
C THR A 312 -0.82 -13.11 -9.02
N ARG A 313 -0.10 -12.53 -8.04
CA ARG A 313 -0.36 -12.72 -6.60
C ARG A 313 -1.75 -12.22 -6.19
N THR A 314 -2.20 -11.11 -6.77
CA THR A 314 -3.52 -10.51 -6.52
C THR A 314 -4.64 -11.41 -7.04
N LEU A 315 -4.52 -11.89 -8.29
CA LEU A 315 -5.49 -12.78 -8.90
C LEU A 315 -5.53 -14.14 -8.19
N ASP A 316 -4.39 -14.69 -7.78
CA ASP A 316 -4.35 -15.90 -6.97
C ASP A 316 -5.12 -15.75 -5.65
N GLN A 317 -4.93 -14.63 -4.93
CA GLN A 317 -5.68 -14.34 -3.71
C GLN A 317 -7.19 -14.25 -3.98
N LEU A 318 -7.58 -13.50 -5.02
CA LEU A 318 -8.99 -13.29 -5.37
C LEU A 318 -9.69 -14.58 -5.81
N GLN A 319 -9.02 -15.39 -6.63
CA GLN A 319 -9.62 -16.59 -7.24
C GLN A 319 -9.60 -17.81 -6.32
N LYS A 320 -8.62 -17.91 -5.40
CA LYS A 320 -8.40 -19.14 -4.63
C LYS A 320 -8.52 -19.01 -3.12
N ARG A 321 -8.44 -17.79 -2.57
CA ARG A 321 -8.29 -17.56 -1.12
C ARG A 321 -9.27 -16.54 -0.52
N THR A 322 -10.21 -16.03 -1.32
CA THR A 322 -11.14 -14.97 -0.90
C THR A 322 -12.53 -15.51 -0.56
N ALA A 323 -13.14 -16.28 -1.47
CA ALA A 323 -14.43 -16.91 -1.26
C ALA A 323 -14.58 -18.14 -2.15
N THR A 324 -15.39 -19.12 -1.71
CA THR A 324 -15.84 -20.21 -2.58
C THR A 324 -17.31 -20.01 -2.97
N LEU A 325 -17.64 -20.45 -4.19
CA LEU A 325 -18.99 -20.45 -4.74
C LEU A 325 -19.43 -21.91 -4.95
N SER A 326 -20.62 -22.24 -4.48
CA SER A 326 -21.25 -23.54 -4.73
C SER A 326 -22.74 -23.38 -4.99
N ILE A 327 -23.31 -24.23 -5.82
CA ILE A 327 -24.74 -24.30 -6.07
C ILE A 327 -25.37 -25.34 -5.13
N ALA A 328 -26.48 -24.98 -4.50
CA ALA A 328 -27.30 -25.87 -3.68
C ALA A 328 -28.78 -25.81 -4.11
N ASN A 329 -29.58 -26.78 -3.65
CA ASN A 329 -31.05 -26.81 -3.77
C ASN A 329 -31.59 -26.54 -5.18
N LEU A 330 -30.95 -27.12 -6.19
CA LEU A 330 -31.40 -27.04 -7.57
C LEU A 330 -32.78 -27.68 -7.73
N SER A 331 -33.78 -26.91 -8.13
CA SER A 331 -35.13 -27.43 -8.41
C SER A 331 -35.74 -26.78 -9.64
N LEU A 332 -36.40 -27.58 -10.46
CA LEU A 332 -37.09 -27.13 -11.67
C LEU A 332 -38.59 -27.43 -11.53
N SER A 333 -39.40 -26.40 -11.68
CA SER A 333 -40.85 -26.47 -11.89
C SER A 333 -41.17 -26.10 -13.35
N PRO A 334 -42.41 -26.29 -13.85
CA PRO A 334 -42.73 -26.15 -15.27
C PRO A 334 -42.29 -24.84 -15.93
N SER A 335 -42.17 -23.75 -15.16
CA SER A 335 -41.71 -22.44 -15.65
C SER A 335 -40.61 -21.78 -14.82
N THR A 336 -40.09 -22.44 -13.77
CA THR A 336 -39.13 -21.81 -12.85
C THR A 336 -38.03 -22.76 -12.44
N LEU A 337 -36.78 -22.35 -12.68
CA LEU A 337 -35.57 -22.96 -12.11
C LEU A 337 -35.15 -22.17 -10.87
N THR A 338 -35.14 -22.82 -9.72
CA THR A 338 -34.67 -22.27 -8.45
C THR A 338 -33.30 -22.85 -8.11
N VAL A 339 -32.37 -21.98 -7.75
CA VAL A 339 -30.99 -22.32 -7.41
C VAL A 339 -30.54 -21.49 -6.22
N ASP A 340 -29.97 -22.13 -5.20
CA ASP A 340 -29.28 -21.42 -4.13
C ASP A 340 -27.81 -21.25 -4.52
N VAL A 341 -27.36 -20.00 -4.59
CA VAL A 341 -25.93 -19.69 -4.77
C VAL A 341 -25.33 -19.45 -3.39
N VAL A 342 -24.52 -20.40 -2.93
CA VAL A 342 -23.84 -20.33 -1.64
C VAL A 342 -22.47 -19.69 -1.82
N VAL A 343 -22.27 -18.55 -1.16
CA VAL A 343 -20.98 -17.85 -1.09
C VAL A 343 -20.38 -18.06 0.29
N ARG A 344 -19.19 -18.67 0.38
CA ARG A 344 -18.46 -18.83 1.64
C ARG A 344 -17.22 -17.93 1.65
N SER A 345 -17.26 -16.88 2.45
CA SER A 345 -16.09 -16.04 2.68
C SER A 345 -14.98 -16.81 3.38
N GLN A 346 -13.74 -16.62 2.91
CA GLN A 346 -12.51 -17.18 3.50
C GLN A 346 -11.62 -16.08 4.08
N VAL A 347 -12.11 -14.84 4.11
CA VAL A 347 -11.37 -13.69 4.65
C VAL A 347 -11.80 -13.38 6.08
N GLY A 348 -10.88 -12.79 6.83
CA GLY A 348 -11.11 -12.40 8.22
C GLY A 348 -11.93 -11.14 8.40
N HIS A 349 -12.22 -10.36 7.36
CA HIS A 349 -12.98 -9.11 7.44
C HIS A 349 -14.25 -9.22 6.59
N LYS A 350 -15.01 -8.13 6.42
CA LYS A 350 -16.13 -8.16 5.47
C LYS A 350 -15.61 -8.43 4.05
N PHE A 351 -16.47 -8.97 3.20
CA PHE A 351 -16.17 -9.23 1.80
C PHE A 351 -17.22 -8.55 0.91
N PRO A 352 -16.87 -7.46 0.20
CA PRO A 352 -15.61 -6.71 0.29
C PRO A 352 -15.45 -5.93 1.61
N THR A 353 -14.22 -5.56 1.95
CA THR A 353 -13.87 -4.59 3.00
C THR A 353 -13.09 -3.45 2.36
N GLY A 354 -13.08 -2.28 3.03
CA GLY A 354 -12.37 -1.10 2.56
C GLY A 354 -13.02 -0.45 1.36
#